data_AF-A0A1W1ZIU7-F1
#
_entry.id   AF-A0A1W1ZIU7-F1
#
_cell.length_a   1.000
_cell.length_b   1.000
_cell.length_c   1.000
_cell.angle_alpha   90.00
_cell.angle_beta   90.00
_cell.angle_gamma   90.00
#
_symmetry.space_group_name_H-M   'P 1'
#
loop_
_entity.id
_entity.type
_entity.pdbx_description
1 polymer ?
#
loop_
_entity_poly.entity_id
_entity_poly.type
_entity_poly.pdbx_seq_one_letter_code
_entity_poly.pdbx_strand_id
1 'polypeptide(L)'
;MATLQGICRNCGSLIMVDDRDSECECIFCNCVFPTSEAIEIFEDPDGREFPNEHFERTEDGKHHYTNRVYSTESLEKAVKRQELTDSQDSGSTKVVNEFEVSPNDVKAPPKVVAIILAAAAVLVLGVLIVALPRYQERTKLHSEISADIASVFDGIAEVDTSSNEEGFTKGYIISGQTCDDIKIITADELDEDAARSIYDNYCALRSSHYNGKNNEVTMTIYTSGNIYTVTNDGIEAAKD
;
A
#
# COMPACT_ATOMS: atom_id res chain seq x y z
N MET A 1 35.59 -1.90 21.08
CA MET A 1 34.16 -2.21 20.92
C MET A 1 34.08 -3.01 19.65
N ALA A 2 34.11 -4.32 19.77
CA ALA A 2 33.82 -5.20 18.66
C ALA A 2 32.44 -5.79 18.94
N THR A 3 31.42 -5.28 18.26
CA THR A 3 30.10 -5.91 18.28
C THR A 3 30.21 -7.22 17.51
N LEU A 4 29.98 -8.34 18.19
CA LEU A 4 30.00 -9.67 17.60
C LEU A 4 28.58 -10.18 17.36
N GLN A 5 28.45 -11.16 16.48
CA GLN A 5 27.19 -11.87 16.25
C GLN A 5 27.09 -13.05 17.21
N GLY A 6 25.90 -13.27 17.75
CA GLY A 6 25.59 -14.40 18.62
C GLY A 6 24.18 -14.92 18.32
N ILE A 7 23.84 -16.10 18.85
CA ILE A 7 22.50 -16.69 18.72
C ILE A 7 21.88 -16.81 20.11
N CYS A 8 20.60 -16.47 20.23
CA CYS A 8 19.85 -16.63 21.46
C CYS A 8 19.68 -18.11 21.83
N ARG A 9 20.10 -18.49 23.04
CA ARG A 9 19.93 -19.86 23.56
C ARG A 9 18.47 -20.35 23.62
N ASN A 10 17.52 -19.42 23.70
CA ASN A 10 16.11 -19.75 23.93
C ASN A 10 15.30 -19.83 22.64
N CYS A 11 15.40 -18.84 21.76
CA CYS A 11 14.55 -18.72 20.57
C CYS A 11 15.32 -18.82 19.24
N GLY A 12 16.64 -19.06 19.27
CA GLY A 12 17.46 -19.21 18.07
C GLY A 12 17.62 -17.94 17.23
N SER A 13 17.14 -16.79 17.72
CA SER A 13 17.26 -15.53 17.00
C SER A 13 18.71 -15.02 17.01
N LEU A 14 19.15 -14.50 15.86
CA LEU A 14 20.43 -13.82 15.74
C LEU A 14 20.39 -12.50 16.55
N ILE A 15 21.40 -12.31 17.41
CA ILE A 15 21.56 -11.13 18.26
C ILE A 15 22.95 -10.53 18.08
N MET A 16 23.06 -9.24 18.32
CA MET A 16 24.35 -8.55 18.38
C MET A 16 24.78 -8.48 19.84
N VAL A 17 25.98 -8.95 20.17
CA VAL A 17 26.54 -9.00 21.54
C VAL A 17 27.82 -8.15 21.68
N ASP A 18 28.03 -7.55 22.86
CA ASP A 18 29.23 -6.74 23.18
C ASP A 18 30.22 -7.64 23.91
N ASP A 19 31.44 -7.75 23.41
CA ASP A 19 32.49 -8.61 23.98
C ASP A 19 32.94 -8.20 25.40
N ARG A 20 32.49 -7.03 25.87
CA ARG A 20 32.80 -6.50 27.21
C ARG A 20 31.74 -6.83 28.26
N ASP A 21 30.51 -7.08 27.84
CA ASP A 21 29.42 -7.38 28.75
C ASP A 21 29.40 -8.89 29.04
N SER A 22 29.35 -9.25 30.32
CA SER A 22 29.29 -10.66 30.74
C SER A 22 27.98 -11.34 30.34
N GLU A 23 26.93 -10.54 30.14
CA GLU A 23 25.56 -10.98 29.87
C GLU A 23 24.99 -10.22 28.68
N CYS A 24 24.19 -10.91 27.88
CA CYS A 24 23.46 -10.36 26.75
C CYS A 24 21.96 -10.64 26.90
N GLU A 25 21.14 -9.77 26.30
CA GLU A 25 19.68 -9.87 26.36
C GLU A 25 19.12 -9.98 24.95
N CYS A 26 18.29 -10.99 24.71
CA CYS A 26 17.60 -11.14 23.43
C CYS A 26 16.39 -10.20 23.33
N ILE A 27 16.37 -9.33 22.32
CA ILE A 27 15.27 -8.38 22.09
C ILE A 27 13.92 -9.06 21.75
N PHE A 28 13.95 -10.31 21.28
CA PHE A 28 12.75 -11.00 20.80
C PHE A 28 12.03 -11.78 21.91
N CYS A 29 12.78 -12.41 22.80
CA CYS A 29 12.20 -13.24 23.87
C CYS A 29 12.56 -12.77 25.28
N ASN A 30 13.32 -11.68 25.42
CA ASN A 30 13.83 -11.12 26.68
C ASN A 30 14.70 -12.09 27.51
N CYS A 31 15.19 -13.17 26.92
CA CYS A 31 16.09 -14.09 27.61
C CYS A 31 17.44 -13.39 27.89
N VAL A 32 17.83 -13.33 29.17
CA VAL A 32 19.16 -12.85 29.61
C VAL A 32 20.06 -14.06 29.88
N PHE A 33 21.23 -14.07 29.27
CA PHE A 33 22.17 -15.19 29.35
C PHE A 33 23.61 -14.75 29.03
N PRO A 34 24.63 -15.59 29.33
CA PRO A 34 26.03 -15.20 29.15
C PRO A 34 26.38 -14.91 27.69
N THR A 35 27.15 -13.84 27.47
CA THR A 35 27.60 -13.43 26.13
C THR A 35 28.46 -14.50 25.45
N SER A 36 29.31 -15.20 26.21
CA SER A 36 30.14 -16.30 25.68
C SER A 36 29.28 -17.42 25.12
N GLU A 37 28.16 -17.74 25.79
CA GLU A 37 27.23 -18.77 25.33
C GLU A 37 26.60 -18.37 23.99
N ALA A 38 26.24 -17.09 23.81
CA ALA A 38 25.69 -16.60 22.54
C ALA A 38 26.66 -16.76 21.36
N ILE A 39 27.94 -16.53 21.60
CA ILE A 39 29.00 -16.63 20.58
C ILE A 39 29.27 -18.10 20.25
N GLU A 40 29.35 -18.97 21.26
CA GLU A 40 29.53 -20.42 21.08
C GLU A 40 28.41 -21.02 20.22
N ILE A 41 27.14 -20.63 20.46
CA ILE A 41 26.00 -21.11 19.65
C ILE A 41 26.09 -20.63 18.20
N PHE A 42 26.66 -19.44 17.98
CA PHE A 42 26.83 -18.91 16.64
C PHE A 42 27.93 -19.65 15.86
N GLU A 43 28.99 -20.10 16.55
CA GLU A 43 30.08 -20.87 15.93
C GLU A 43 29.67 -22.32 15.60
N ASP A 44 28.79 -22.93 16.40
CA ASP A 44 28.25 -24.28 16.17
C ASP A 44 26.73 -24.34 16.46
N PRO A 45 25.87 -23.96 15.50
CA PRO A 45 24.42 -23.94 15.69
C PRO A 45 23.75 -25.32 15.52
N ASP A 46 24.46 -26.32 14.97
CA ASP A 46 23.86 -27.59 14.58
C ASP A 46 23.57 -28.49 15.79
N GLY A 47 22.35 -29.05 15.85
CA GLY A 47 21.95 -30.02 16.88
C GLY A 47 21.54 -29.42 18.23
N ARG A 48 21.41 -28.09 18.34
CA ARG A 48 20.92 -27.43 19.56
C ARG A 48 19.39 -27.30 19.55
N GLU A 49 18.76 -27.62 20.67
CA GLU A 49 17.33 -27.41 20.86
C GLU A 49 17.05 -26.02 21.46
N PHE A 50 16.07 -25.33 20.89
CA PHE A 50 15.62 -24.00 21.34
C PHE A 50 14.28 -24.14 22.07
N PRO A 51 14.25 -23.98 23.41
CA PRO A 51 13.06 -24.29 24.21
C PRO A 51 11.90 -23.29 24.02
N ASN A 52 12.16 -22.09 23.46
CA ASN A 52 11.15 -21.06 23.17
C ASN A 52 10.28 -20.67 24.39
N GLU A 53 10.90 -20.60 25.57
CA GLU A 53 10.23 -20.14 26.79
C GLU A 53 9.96 -18.63 26.74
N HIS A 54 8.87 -18.19 27.36
CA HIS A 54 8.51 -16.78 27.42
C HIS A 54 9.12 -16.13 28.65
N PHE A 55 9.98 -15.12 28.46
CA PHE A 55 10.53 -14.31 29.55
C PHE A 55 9.86 -12.94 29.59
N GLU A 56 9.45 -12.53 30.78
CA GLU A 56 8.95 -11.18 31.02
C GLU A 56 10.10 -10.16 30.94
N ARG A 57 9.77 -8.95 30.51
CA ARG A 57 10.74 -7.86 30.40
C ARG A 57 11.06 -7.31 31.79
N THR A 58 12.34 -7.26 32.15
CA THR A 58 12.80 -6.69 33.42
C THR A 58 12.49 -5.18 33.49
N GLU A 59 11.85 -4.73 34.57
CA GLU A 59 11.46 -3.32 34.77
C GLU A 59 12.62 -2.41 35.19
N ASP A 60 13.76 -2.98 35.59
CA ASP A 60 14.91 -2.26 36.17
C ASP A 60 15.69 -1.38 35.16
N GLY A 61 15.24 -1.28 33.91
CA GLY A 61 15.79 -0.38 32.88
C GLY A 61 17.23 -0.66 32.45
N LYS A 62 17.90 -1.64 33.06
CA LYS A 62 19.23 -2.13 32.67
C LYS A 62 19.05 -3.17 31.57
N HIS A 63 19.22 -2.71 30.34
CA HIS A 63 19.18 -3.58 29.18
C HIS A 63 20.60 -3.91 28.69
N HIS A 64 20.80 -5.17 28.29
CA HIS A 64 22.08 -5.69 27.79
C HIS A 64 22.11 -5.74 26.25
N TYR A 65 21.62 -4.67 25.61
CA TYR A 65 21.67 -4.52 24.16
C TYR A 65 22.96 -3.83 23.72
N THR A 66 23.59 -4.37 22.66
CA THR A 66 24.77 -3.79 22.01
C THR A 66 24.55 -2.41 21.42
N ASN A 67 23.37 -2.17 20.85
CA ASN A 67 23.02 -0.87 20.31
C ASN A 67 22.34 -0.03 21.39
N ARG A 68 23.12 0.44 22.37
CA ARG A 68 22.72 1.63 23.12
C ARG A 68 22.67 2.79 22.13
N VAL A 69 21.49 3.08 21.58
CA VAL A 69 21.26 4.16 20.60
C VAL A 69 21.80 5.51 21.12
N TYR A 70 21.92 5.63 22.45
CA TYR A 70 22.62 6.71 23.12
C TYR A 70 23.45 6.17 24.29
N SER A 71 24.72 6.57 24.41
CA SER A 71 25.46 6.36 25.65
C SER A 71 24.78 7.16 26.77
N THR A 72 24.81 6.66 28.01
CA THR A 72 24.24 7.39 29.16
C THR A 72 24.83 8.79 29.30
N GLU A 73 26.12 8.96 29.00
CA GLU A 73 26.76 10.27 28.92
C GLU A 73 26.17 11.19 27.84
N SER A 74 25.75 10.64 26.69
CA SER A 74 25.15 11.43 25.62
C SER A 74 23.73 11.88 25.96
N LEU A 75 22.96 11.06 26.69
CA LEU A 75 21.65 11.43 27.23
C LEU A 75 21.79 12.51 28.32
N GLU A 76 22.71 12.34 29.26
CA GLU A 76 22.96 13.35 30.30
C GLU A 76 23.44 14.69 29.72
N LYS A 77 24.28 14.65 28.68
CA LYS A 77 24.69 15.87 27.95
C LYS A 77 23.55 16.49 27.16
N ALA A 78 22.66 15.69 26.58
CA ALA A 78 21.48 16.19 25.87
C ALA A 78 20.48 16.85 26.82
N VAL A 79 20.20 16.21 27.97
CA VAL A 79 19.33 16.78 29.02
C VAL A 79 19.93 18.06 29.58
N LYS A 80 21.23 18.09 29.92
CA LYS A 80 21.90 19.33 30.36
C LYS A 80 21.87 20.43 29.30
N ARG A 81 22.01 20.09 28.00
CA ARG A 81 21.89 21.09 26.93
C ARG A 81 20.48 21.64 26.83
N GLN A 82 19.47 20.79 27.01
CA GLN A 82 18.07 21.21 26.98
C GLN A 82 17.74 22.11 28.18
N GLU A 83 18.16 21.74 29.39
CA GLU A 83 18.02 22.58 30.59
C GLU A 83 18.74 23.94 30.45
N LEU A 84 19.93 23.97 29.84
CA LEU A 84 20.65 25.21 29.54
C LEU A 84 19.95 26.06 28.47
N THR A 85 19.29 25.43 27.50
CA THR A 85 18.56 26.12 26.43
C THR A 85 17.24 26.71 26.96
N ASP A 86 16.50 25.93 27.75
CA ASP A 86 15.24 26.34 28.35
C ASP A 86 15.44 27.43 29.41
N SER A 87 16.55 27.38 30.16
CA SER A 87 16.92 28.46 31.10
C SER A 87 17.40 29.74 30.40
N GLN A 88 17.99 29.66 29.20
CA GLN A 88 18.34 30.83 28.38
C GLN A 88 17.14 31.53 27.74
N ASP A 89 16.12 30.78 27.32
CA ASP A 89 14.91 31.33 26.69
C ASP A 89 13.97 32.00 27.70
N SER A 90 14.11 31.70 29.00
CA SER A 90 13.23 32.23 30.05
C SER A 90 13.57 33.64 30.56
N GLY A 91 14.67 34.28 30.11
CA GLY A 91 15.10 35.55 30.71
C GLY A 91 15.97 36.51 29.89
N SER A 92 16.30 36.20 28.63
CA SER A 92 17.09 37.13 27.81
C SER A 92 16.31 37.60 26.59
N THR A 93 16.13 38.92 26.47
CA THR A 93 15.65 39.54 25.24
C THR A 93 16.66 39.22 24.13
N LYS A 94 16.35 38.19 23.34
CA LYS A 94 17.17 37.70 22.23
C LYS A 94 17.47 38.89 21.32
N VAL A 95 18.74 39.31 21.25
CA VAL A 95 19.17 40.29 20.24
C VAL A 95 19.10 39.57 18.91
N VAL A 96 17.99 39.79 18.19
CA VAL A 96 17.75 39.22 16.87
C VAL A 96 18.82 39.79 15.94
N ASN A 97 19.61 38.89 15.34
CA ASN A 97 20.56 39.25 14.31
C ASN A 97 19.76 39.71 13.08
N GLU A 98 19.91 40.97 12.66
CA GLU A 98 19.05 41.62 11.65
C GLU A 98 19.10 40.95 10.26
N PHE A 99 20.04 40.01 10.06
CA PHE A 99 20.26 39.28 8.81
C PHE A 99 19.85 37.79 8.85
N GLU A 100 19.43 37.26 10.00
CA GLU A 100 18.89 35.90 10.08
C GLU A 100 17.38 35.95 9.89
N VAL A 101 16.94 35.84 8.63
CA VAL A 101 15.53 35.63 8.31
C VAL A 101 15.19 34.18 8.67
N SER A 102 14.50 33.97 9.79
CA SER A 102 14.00 32.64 10.12
C SER A 102 12.90 32.25 9.12
N PRO A 103 12.65 30.95 8.84
CA PRO A 103 11.54 30.52 7.98
C PRO A 103 10.16 31.04 8.43
N ASN A 104 10.05 31.44 9.71
CA ASN A 104 8.83 32.01 10.29
C ASN A 104 8.70 33.54 10.08
N ASP A 105 9.76 34.24 9.67
CA ASP A 105 9.74 35.69 9.42
C ASP A 105 9.22 36.06 8.03
N VAL A 106 9.19 35.11 7.10
CA VAL A 106 8.56 35.29 5.78
C VAL A 106 7.06 35.01 5.89
N LYS A 107 6.35 35.80 6.70
CA LYS A 107 4.90 35.71 6.80
C LYS A 107 4.29 36.33 5.55
N ALA A 108 3.76 35.50 4.66
CA ALA A 108 3.06 35.98 3.47
C ALA A 108 1.94 36.96 3.87
N PRO A 109 1.79 38.11 3.19
CA PRO A 109 0.73 39.06 3.50
C PRO A 109 -0.63 38.35 3.40
N PRO A 110 -1.58 38.58 4.33
CA PRO A 110 -2.85 37.87 4.34
C PRO A 110 -3.65 38.03 3.04
N LYS A 111 -3.46 39.16 2.33
CA LYS A 111 -4.02 39.40 0.99
C LYS A 111 -3.47 38.43 -0.05
N VAL A 112 -2.17 38.13 -0.02
CA VAL A 112 -1.53 37.19 -0.96
C VAL A 112 -2.02 35.77 -0.69
N VAL A 113 -2.10 35.38 0.58
CA VAL A 113 -2.66 34.07 0.97
C VAL A 113 -4.11 33.93 0.51
N ALA A 114 -4.94 34.96 0.71
CA ALA A 114 -6.33 34.95 0.25
C ALA A 114 -6.45 34.83 -1.27
N ILE A 115 -5.60 35.53 -2.03
CA ILE A 115 -5.57 35.42 -3.50
C ILE A 115 -5.15 34.01 -3.95
N ILE A 116 -4.13 33.42 -3.31
CA ILE A 116 -3.68 32.06 -3.62
C ILE A 116 -4.79 31.04 -3.32
N LEU A 117 -5.44 31.14 -2.17
CA LEU A 117 -6.56 30.28 -1.81
C LEU A 117 -7.74 30.44 -2.77
N ALA A 118 -8.07 31.67 -3.16
CA ALA A 118 -9.11 31.93 -4.14
C ALA A 118 -8.76 31.35 -5.51
N ALA A 119 -7.52 31.51 -5.98
CA ALA A 119 -7.05 30.95 -7.24
C ALA A 119 -7.09 29.40 -7.23
N ALA A 120 -6.63 28.78 -6.13
CA ALA A 120 -6.70 27.35 -5.94
C ALA A 120 -8.15 26.84 -5.92
N ALA A 121 -9.05 27.54 -5.22
CA ALA A 121 -10.47 27.18 -5.19
C ALA A 121 -11.12 27.26 -6.58
N VAL A 122 -10.81 28.29 -7.38
CA VAL A 122 -11.30 28.42 -8.76
C VAL A 122 -10.80 27.27 -9.64
N LEU A 123 -9.53 26.87 -9.50
CA LEU A 123 -8.97 25.75 -10.25
C LEU A 123 -9.67 24.44 -9.89
N VAL A 124 -9.84 24.15 -8.59
CA VAL A 124 -10.56 22.96 -8.11
C VAL A 124 -12.00 22.96 -8.62
N LEU A 125 -12.70 24.11 -8.55
CA LEU A 125 -14.06 24.23 -9.06
C LEU A 125 -14.12 23.97 -10.57
N GLY A 126 -13.17 24.49 -11.33
CA GLY A 126 -13.06 24.25 -12.77
C GLY A 126 -12.90 22.77 -13.12
N VAL A 127 -12.07 22.03 -12.37
CA VAL A 127 -11.91 20.58 -12.54
C VAL A 127 -13.21 19.85 -12.21
N LEU A 128 -13.89 20.20 -11.12
CA LEU A 128 -15.15 19.56 -10.71
C LEU A 128 -16.27 19.77 -11.75
N ILE A 129 -16.36 20.95 -12.36
CA ILE A 129 -17.36 21.26 -13.39
C ILE A 129 -17.23 20.32 -14.61
N VAL A 130 -16.00 19.92 -14.97
CA VAL A 130 -15.77 19.00 -16.09
C VAL A 130 -15.83 17.54 -15.65
N ALA A 131 -15.31 17.21 -14.47
CA ALA A 131 -15.21 15.84 -13.98
C ALA A 131 -16.55 15.26 -13.55
N LEU A 132 -17.43 16.04 -12.90
CA LEU A 132 -18.70 15.56 -12.37
C LEU A 132 -19.67 15.09 -13.47
N PRO A 133 -19.93 15.86 -14.54
CA PRO A 133 -20.80 15.39 -15.62
C PRO A 133 -20.27 14.11 -16.27
N ARG A 134 -18.96 14.03 -16.51
CA ARG A 134 -18.33 12.83 -17.07
C ARG A 134 -18.44 11.62 -16.15
N TYR A 135 -18.27 11.83 -14.85
CA TYR A 135 -18.46 10.76 -13.87
C TYR A 135 -19.92 10.28 -13.88
N GLN A 136 -20.90 11.20 -13.88
CA GLN A 136 -22.32 10.85 -13.93
C GLN A 136 -22.70 10.10 -15.22
N GLU A 137 -22.22 10.56 -16.38
CA GLU A 137 -22.41 9.87 -17.66
C GLU A 137 -21.83 8.45 -17.63
N ARG A 138 -20.61 8.29 -17.11
CA ARG A 138 -19.96 6.99 -16.95
C ARG A 138 -20.75 6.07 -16.02
N THR A 139 -21.15 6.55 -14.85
CA THR A 139 -21.89 5.75 -13.86
C THR A 139 -23.26 5.33 -14.42
N LYS A 140 -23.94 6.24 -15.13
CA LYS A 140 -25.21 5.94 -15.78
C LYS A 140 -25.04 4.86 -16.85
N LEU A 141 -24.09 5.04 -17.77
CA LEU A 141 -23.81 4.07 -18.83
C LEU A 141 -23.45 2.70 -18.25
N HIS A 142 -22.59 2.66 -17.24
CA HIS A 142 -22.22 1.43 -16.56
C HIS A 142 -23.44 0.73 -15.94
N SER A 143 -24.33 1.49 -15.29
CA SER A 143 -25.55 0.96 -14.68
C SER A 143 -26.52 0.40 -15.72
N GLU A 144 -26.69 1.09 -16.85
CA GLU A 144 -27.57 0.66 -17.94
C GLU A 144 -27.05 -0.63 -18.60
N ILE A 145 -25.75 -0.68 -18.93
CA ILE A 145 -25.12 -1.89 -19.49
C ILE A 145 -25.18 -3.05 -18.48
N SER A 146 -24.91 -2.80 -17.20
CA SER A 146 -24.92 -3.84 -16.17
C SER A 146 -26.32 -4.43 -15.93
N ALA A 147 -27.38 -3.64 -16.11
CA ALA A 147 -28.76 -4.13 -15.95
C ALA A 147 -29.12 -5.16 -17.03
N ASP A 148 -28.60 -4.98 -18.24
CA ASP A 148 -28.92 -5.80 -19.41
C ASP A 148 -27.84 -6.83 -19.75
N ILE A 149 -26.73 -6.88 -18.99
CA ILE A 149 -25.53 -7.66 -19.31
C ILE A 149 -25.80 -9.16 -19.45
N ALA A 150 -26.80 -9.70 -18.74
CA ALA A 150 -27.17 -11.12 -18.82
C ALA A 150 -27.56 -11.53 -20.25
N SER A 151 -28.14 -10.61 -21.03
CA SER A 151 -28.49 -10.85 -22.43
C SER A 151 -27.28 -11.08 -23.34
N VAL A 152 -26.09 -10.65 -22.94
CA VAL A 152 -24.85 -10.86 -23.69
C VAL A 152 -24.46 -12.34 -23.71
N PHE A 153 -24.78 -13.06 -22.64
CA PHE A 153 -24.37 -14.45 -22.41
C PHE A 153 -25.48 -15.47 -22.71
N ASP A 154 -26.71 -15.01 -22.96
CA ASP A 154 -27.88 -15.88 -23.10
C ASP A 154 -27.70 -16.94 -24.20
N GLY A 155 -27.76 -18.21 -23.80
CA GLY A 155 -27.56 -19.35 -24.68
C GLY A 155 -26.12 -19.62 -25.15
N ILE A 156 -25.13 -18.86 -24.67
CA ILE A 156 -23.71 -19.03 -25.04
C ILE A 156 -22.87 -19.54 -23.86
N ALA A 157 -22.99 -18.90 -22.69
CA ALA A 157 -22.17 -19.22 -21.52
C ALA A 157 -22.91 -18.92 -20.21
N GLU A 158 -22.64 -19.71 -19.17
CA GLU A 158 -23.08 -19.44 -17.81
C GLU A 158 -22.08 -18.49 -17.13
N VAL A 159 -22.53 -17.25 -16.88
CA VAL A 159 -21.76 -16.21 -16.19
C VAL A 159 -22.55 -15.73 -14.98
N ASP A 160 -21.93 -15.74 -13.80
CA ASP A 160 -22.56 -15.25 -12.58
C ASP A 160 -22.66 -13.72 -12.59
N THR A 161 -23.81 -13.18 -13.01
CA THR A 161 -24.08 -11.74 -13.03
C THR A 161 -24.55 -11.20 -11.67
N SER A 162 -24.55 -12.01 -10.60
CA SER A 162 -24.95 -11.55 -9.27
C SER A 162 -23.90 -10.63 -8.65
N SER A 163 -24.37 -9.66 -7.87
CA SER A 163 -23.53 -8.78 -7.05
C SER A 163 -23.34 -9.36 -5.65
N ASN A 164 -22.16 -9.19 -5.07
CA ASN A 164 -21.90 -9.47 -3.66
C ASN A 164 -22.49 -8.37 -2.74
N GLU A 165 -22.34 -8.53 -1.42
CA GLU A 165 -22.82 -7.57 -0.41
C GLU A 165 -22.20 -6.16 -0.56
N GLU A 166 -21.05 -6.07 -1.22
CA GLU A 166 -20.32 -4.82 -1.48
C GLU A 166 -20.68 -4.20 -2.84
N GLY A 167 -21.57 -4.83 -3.62
CA GLY A 167 -22.01 -4.36 -4.93
C GLY A 167 -21.09 -4.72 -6.11
N PHE A 168 -20.08 -5.57 -5.90
CA PHE A 168 -19.21 -6.08 -6.97
C PHE A 168 -19.84 -7.30 -7.65
N THR A 169 -19.84 -7.30 -8.98
CA THR A 169 -20.29 -8.42 -9.81
C THR A 169 -19.22 -9.51 -9.86
N LYS A 170 -19.64 -10.78 -9.77
CA LYS A 170 -18.70 -11.91 -9.66
C LYS A 170 -18.15 -12.39 -11.01
N GLY A 171 -19.01 -12.51 -12.02
CA GLY A 171 -18.67 -13.10 -13.32
C GLY A 171 -18.14 -12.11 -14.35
N TYR A 172 -18.19 -10.81 -14.08
CA TYR A 172 -17.68 -9.81 -15.02
C TYR A 172 -17.27 -8.50 -14.35
N ILE A 173 -16.40 -7.74 -15.02
CA ILE A 173 -15.94 -6.41 -14.63
C ILE A 173 -15.95 -5.52 -15.88
N ILE A 174 -16.61 -4.36 -15.81
CA ILE A 174 -16.61 -3.35 -16.87
C ILE A 174 -15.73 -2.17 -16.45
N SER A 175 -14.78 -1.81 -17.30
CA SER A 175 -13.81 -0.72 -17.12
C SER A 175 -13.83 0.25 -18.30
N GLY A 176 -13.09 1.36 -18.15
CA GLY A 176 -13.03 2.43 -19.15
C GLY A 176 -14.03 3.56 -18.91
N GLN A 177 -13.79 4.70 -19.56
CA GLN A 177 -14.70 5.87 -19.49
C GLN A 177 -15.99 5.63 -20.27
N THR A 178 -15.92 4.77 -21.28
CA THR A 178 -17.05 4.50 -22.19
C THR A 178 -17.48 3.04 -22.14
N CYS A 179 -17.13 2.33 -21.06
CA CYS A 179 -17.35 0.89 -20.93
C CYS A 179 -16.71 0.08 -22.09
N ASP A 180 -15.52 0.52 -22.50
CA ASP A 180 -14.72 0.01 -23.62
C ASP A 180 -13.81 -1.16 -23.25
N ASP A 181 -13.73 -1.53 -21.98
CA ASP A 181 -12.99 -2.69 -21.51
C ASP A 181 -13.91 -3.57 -20.66
N ILE A 182 -13.96 -4.87 -20.96
CA ILE A 182 -14.76 -5.83 -20.19
C ILE A 182 -13.98 -7.11 -19.97
N LYS A 183 -14.00 -7.58 -18.73
CA LYS A 183 -13.42 -8.87 -18.33
C LYS A 183 -14.53 -9.79 -17.87
N ILE A 184 -14.53 -11.03 -18.35
CA ILE A 184 -15.56 -12.03 -18.08
C ILE A 184 -14.89 -13.29 -17.56
N ILE A 185 -15.49 -13.92 -16.55
CA ILE A 185 -15.05 -15.19 -15.99
C ILE A 185 -16.21 -16.18 -16.13
N THR A 186 -15.95 -17.31 -16.78
CA THR A 186 -16.90 -18.42 -16.88
C THR A 186 -16.19 -19.75 -16.63
N ALA A 187 -16.94 -20.74 -16.14
CA ALA A 187 -16.45 -22.11 -15.99
C ALA A 187 -16.56 -22.89 -17.31
N ASP A 188 -17.38 -22.41 -18.25
CA ASP A 188 -17.66 -23.09 -19.51
C ASP A 188 -16.44 -23.07 -20.44
N GLU A 189 -16.27 -24.15 -21.18
CA GLU A 189 -15.34 -24.16 -22.31
C GLU A 189 -15.98 -23.41 -23.47
N LEU A 190 -15.27 -22.40 -23.98
CA LEU A 190 -15.70 -21.62 -25.13
C LEU A 190 -14.80 -21.90 -26.31
N ASP A 191 -15.37 -21.88 -27.51
CA ASP A 191 -14.60 -21.78 -28.75
C ASP A 191 -14.49 -20.32 -29.21
N GLU A 192 -13.72 -20.09 -30.27
CA GLU A 192 -13.50 -18.73 -30.81
C GLU A 192 -14.82 -18.11 -31.33
N ASP A 193 -15.73 -18.91 -31.87
CA ASP A 193 -17.02 -18.44 -32.40
C ASP A 193 -17.96 -17.99 -31.27
N ALA A 194 -18.00 -18.72 -30.15
CA ALA A 194 -18.72 -18.33 -28.95
C ALA A 194 -18.13 -17.07 -28.31
N ALA A 195 -16.80 -16.98 -28.21
CA ALA A 195 -16.12 -15.78 -27.72
C ALA A 195 -16.42 -14.57 -28.61
N ARG A 196 -16.46 -14.75 -29.94
CA ARG A 196 -16.85 -13.68 -30.87
C ARG A 196 -18.31 -13.27 -30.70
N SER A 197 -19.19 -14.23 -30.51
CA SER A 197 -20.63 -13.96 -30.32
C SER A 197 -20.90 -13.14 -29.05
N ILE A 198 -20.22 -13.47 -27.94
CA ILE A 198 -20.26 -12.68 -26.70
C ILE A 198 -19.75 -11.25 -26.95
N TYR A 199 -18.64 -11.11 -27.69
CA TYR A 199 -18.10 -9.80 -28.05
C TYR A 199 -19.08 -8.95 -28.87
N ASP A 200 -19.67 -9.53 -29.92
CA ASP A 200 -20.60 -8.83 -30.79
C ASP A 200 -21.89 -8.45 -30.04
N ASN A 201 -22.40 -9.33 -29.18
CA ASN A 201 -23.53 -9.05 -28.30
C ASN A 201 -23.24 -7.89 -27.34
N TYR A 202 -22.06 -7.87 -26.73
CA TYR A 202 -21.64 -6.78 -25.84
C TYR A 202 -21.50 -5.46 -26.59
N CYS A 203 -20.89 -5.48 -27.79
CA CYS A 203 -20.78 -4.31 -28.65
C CYS A 203 -22.15 -3.76 -29.04
N ALA A 204 -23.10 -4.63 -29.38
CA ALA A 204 -24.48 -4.26 -29.68
C ALA A 204 -25.16 -3.62 -28.46
N LEU A 205 -25.08 -4.26 -27.29
CA LEU A 205 -25.64 -3.74 -26.04
C LEU A 205 -25.06 -2.37 -25.72
N ARG A 206 -23.72 -2.23 -25.75
CA ARG A 206 -23.04 -0.95 -25.50
C ARG A 206 -23.50 0.12 -26.48
N SER A 207 -23.59 -0.19 -27.78
CA SER A 207 -24.00 0.78 -28.81
C SER A 207 -25.45 1.27 -28.64
N SER A 208 -26.31 0.47 -27.99
CA SER A 208 -27.70 0.86 -27.71
C SER A 208 -27.82 1.93 -26.62
N HIS A 209 -26.84 1.97 -25.70
CA HIS A 209 -26.80 2.92 -24.58
C HIS A 209 -25.80 4.06 -24.81
N TYR A 210 -24.77 3.84 -25.63
CA TYR A 210 -23.71 4.80 -25.93
C TYR A 210 -23.82 5.38 -27.34
N ASN A 211 -24.18 6.67 -27.43
CA ASN A 211 -24.29 7.41 -28.71
C ASN A 211 -22.94 7.79 -29.36
N GLY A 212 -21.81 7.27 -28.88
CA GLY A 212 -20.49 7.61 -29.40
C GLY A 212 -20.06 6.70 -30.56
N LYS A 213 -19.17 7.23 -31.41
CA LYS A 213 -18.66 6.52 -32.60
C LYS A 213 -17.53 5.51 -32.32
N ASN A 214 -17.14 5.36 -31.06
CA ASN A 214 -15.95 4.57 -30.73
C ASN A 214 -16.32 3.10 -30.55
N ASN A 215 -15.93 2.27 -31.51
CA ASN A 215 -16.19 0.83 -31.54
C ASN A 215 -15.00 0.01 -31.02
N GLU A 216 -13.96 0.68 -30.53
CA GLU A 216 -12.82 0.01 -29.90
C GLU A 216 -13.26 -0.50 -28.52
N VAL A 217 -13.70 -1.75 -28.49
CA VAL A 217 -13.93 -2.51 -27.27
C VAL A 217 -12.87 -3.60 -27.17
N THR A 218 -12.28 -3.73 -25.99
CA THR A 218 -11.40 -4.84 -25.61
C THR A 218 -12.16 -5.74 -24.65
N MET A 219 -12.23 -7.03 -24.96
CA MET A 219 -12.87 -8.03 -24.10
C MET A 219 -11.87 -9.11 -23.74
N THR A 220 -11.73 -9.42 -22.46
CA THR A 220 -10.94 -10.57 -21.99
C THR A 220 -11.85 -11.59 -21.33
N ILE A 221 -11.89 -12.81 -21.86
CA ILE A 221 -12.70 -13.91 -21.32
C ILE A 221 -11.77 -14.96 -20.72
N TYR A 222 -11.92 -15.17 -19.42
CA TYR A 222 -11.24 -16.22 -18.66
C TYR A 222 -12.15 -17.44 -18.60
N THR A 223 -11.68 -18.54 -19.18
CA THR A 223 -12.34 -19.86 -19.11
C THR A 223 -11.50 -20.81 -18.25
N SER A 224 -11.99 -22.02 -18.01
CA SER A 224 -11.26 -23.05 -17.26
C SER A 224 -9.96 -23.52 -17.92
N GLY A 225 -9.78 -23.31 -19.25
CA GLY A 225 -8.62 -23.80 -19.99
C GLY A 225 -7.96 -22.82 -20.97
N ASN A 226 -8.55 -21.66 -21.23
CA ASN A 226 -8.02 -20.66 -22.17
C ASN A 226 -8.34 -19.23 -21.72
N ILE A 227 -7.54 -18.28 -22.19
CA ILE A 227 -7.82 -16.85 -22.09
C ILE A 227 -8.01 -16.29 -23.51
N TYR A 228 -9.19 -15.74 -23.78
CA TYR A 228 -9.50 -15.08 -25.04
C TYR A 228 -9.40 -13.57 -24.87
N THR A 229 -8.60 -12.91 -25.69
CA THR A 229 -8.67 -11.46 -25.86
C THR A 229 -9.33 -11.16 -27.19
N VAL A 230 -10.53 -10.60 -27.15
CA VAL A 230 -11.34 -10.29 -28.33
C VAL A 230 -11.36 -8.78 -28.53
N THR A 231 -10.99 -8.35 -29.73
CA THR A 231 -11.06 -6.95 -30.18
C THR A 231 -11.78 -6.86 -31.52
N ASN A 232 -11.98 -5.65 -32.02
CA ASN A 232 -12.58 -5.46 -33.33
C ASN A 232 -11.73 -6.08 -34.46
N ASP A 233 -10.41 -6.18 -34.26
CA ASP A 233 -9.44 -6.68 -35.25
C ASP A 233 -9.33 -8.21 -35.26
N GLY A 234 -9.80 -8.90 -34.21
CA GLY A 234 -9.79 -10.36 -34.16
C GLY A 234 -9.78 -10.93 -32.74
N ILE A 235 -9.40 -12.21 -32.64
CA ILE A 235 -9.27 -12.95 -31.39
C ILE A 235 -7.81 -13.36 -31.22
N GLU A 236 -7.24 -13.03 -30.06
CA GLU A 236 -5.95 -13.53 -29.60
C GLU A 236 -6.21 -14.52 -28.46
N ALA A 237 -6.00 -15.81 -28.73
CA ALA A 237 -6.12 -16.86 -27.72
C ALA A 237 -4.74 -17.14 -27.10
N ALA A 238 -4.60 -16.90 -25.80
CA ALA A 238 -3.47 -17.37 -25.02
C ALA A 238 -3.84 -18.72 -24.40
N LYS A 239 -3.09 -19.77 -24.77
CA LYS A 239 -3.12 -21.05 -24.08
C LYS A 239 -2.15 -20.96 -22.90
N ASP A 240 -2.67 -21.10 -21.69
CA ASP A 240 -1.85 -21.33 -20.49
C ASP A 240 -1.34 -22.78 -20.46
#